data_AF-A0A7W0NV37-F1
#
_entry.id   AF-A0A7W0NV37-F1
#
_cell.length_a   1.000
_cell.length_b   1.000
_cell.length_c   1.000
_cell.angle_alpha   90.00
_cell.angle_beta   90.00
_cell.angle_gamma   90.00
#
_symmetry.space_group_name_H-M   'P 1'
#
loop_
_entity.id
_entity.type
_entity.pdbx_description
1 polymer ?
#
loop_
_entity_poly.entity_id
_entity_poly.type
_entity_poly.pdbx_seq_one_letter_code
_entity_poly.pdbx_strand_id
1 'polypeptide(L)'
;MDGCFWHRHKRCKFSYTPKSRTEFWLPKFERNVARDRVVTRTLRKAGWKVVRIWECQLTPKRQARVLARIRKALDQKGRKPRESRKVNGEQA
;
A
#
# COMPACT_ATOMS: atom_id res chain seq x y z
N MET A 1 -0.37 -6.27 6.20
CA MET A 1 0.52 -5.56 7.14
C MET A 1 1.87 -5.54 6.49
N ASP A 2 2.56 -4.39 6.47
CA ASP A 2 3.76 -4.21 5.66
C ASP A 2 4.98 -4.00 6.53
N GLY A 3 5.97 -4.88 6.37
CA GLY A 3 7.30 -4.72 6.96
C GLY A 3 7.99 -3.49 6.38
N CYS A 4 8.49 -2.60 7.25
CA CYS A 4 9.10 -1.35 6.80
C CYS A 4 10.35 -1.60 5.94
N PHE A 5 11.14 -2.61 6.29
CA PHE A 5 12.34 -3.01 5.56
C PHE A 5 12.01 -3.45 4.11
N TRP A 6 11.06 -4.37 3.97
CA TRP A 6 10.72 -5.01 2.69
C TRP A 6 10.02 -4.09 1.70
N HIS A 7 9.13 -3.23 2.20
CA HIS A 7 8.22 -2.41 1.38
C HIS A 7 8.62 -0.93 1.34
N ARG A 8 9.77 -0.58 1.91
CA ARG A 8 10.40 0.75 1.82
C ARG A 8 9.49 1.89 2.32
N HIS A 9 9.05 1.78 3.57
CA HIS A 9 8.32 2.85 4.23
C HIS A 9 9.12 4.17 4.19
N LYS A 10 8.53 5.22 3.61
CA LYS A 10 9.18 6.54 3.52
C LYS A 10 9.44 7.13 4.90
N ARG A 11 10.60 7.78 5.06
CA ARG A 11 11.03 8.46 6.31
C ARG A 11 10.94 7.55 7.54
N CYS A 12 11.25 6.27 7.37
CA CYS A 12 11.21 5.26 8.43
C CYS A 12 12.60 4.72 8.73
N LYS A 13 13.02 4.76 10.00
CA LYS A 13 14.32 4.22 10.44
C LYS A 13 14.50 2.72 10.18
N PHE A 14 13.39 1.98 10.06
CA PHE A 14 13.39 0.54 9.80
C PHE A 14 13.49 0.19 8.31
N SER A 15 13.49 1.18 7.43
CA SER A 15 13.67 1.01 5.97
C SER A 15 15.11 1.27 5.54
N TYR A 16 16.10 0.81 6.31
CA TYR A 16 17.51 0.96 5.97
C TYR A 16 17.91 0.03 4.81
N THR A 17 19.03 0.32 4.16
CA THR A 17 19.61 -0.55 3.14
C THR A 17 20.82 -1.26 3.76
N PRO A 18 20.87 -2.61 3.78
CA PRO A 18 22.05 -3.33 4.26
C PRO A 18 23.28 -2.94 3.43
N LYS A 19 24.44 -2.80 4.09
CA LYS A 19 25.70 -2.46 3.41
C LYS A 19 26.28 -3.65 2.62
N SER A 20 25.94 -4.87 2.98
CA SER A 20 26.33 -6.08 2.25
C SER A 20 25.28 -6.47 1.21
N ARG A 21 25.75 -6.99 0.06
CA ARG A 21 24.90 -7.49 -1.04
C ARG A 21 23.91 -6.45 -1.57
N THR A 22 24.35 -5.19 -1.70
CA THR A 22 23.50 -4.08 -2.15
C THR A 22 22.92 -4.32 -3.54
N GLU A 23 23.69 -4.96 -4.42
CA GLU A 23 23.32 -5.42 -5.75
C GLU A 23 22.15 -6.42 -5.74
N PHE A 24 21.99 -7.18 -4.65
CA PHE A 24 20.84 -8.04 -4.45
C PHE A 24 19.65 -7.26 -3.85
N TRP A 25 19.91 -6.42 -2.84
CA TRP A 25 18.85 -5.77 -2.06
C TRP A 25 18.12 -4.68 -2.83
N LEU A 26 18.82 -3.81 -3.55
CA LEU A 26 18.20 -2.68 -4.23
C LEU A 26 17.16 -3.14 -5.26
N PRO A 27 17.46 -4.08 -6.19
CA PRO A 27 16.47 -4.58 -7.13
C PRO A 27 15.33 -5.36 -6.44
N LYS A 28 15.62 -6.03 -5.32
CA LYS A 28 14.58 -6.73 -4.54
C LYS A 28 13.58 -5.75 -3.93
N PHE A 29 14.06 -4.65 -3.36
CA PHE A 29 13.20 -3.61 -2.81
C PHE A 29 12.37 -2.92 -3.89
N GLU A 30 12.98 -2.60 -5.02
CA GLU A 30 12.28 -1.99 -6.15
C GLU A 30 11.15 -2.89 -6.67
N ARG A 31 11.43 -4.19 -6.86
CA ARG A 31 10.41 -5.17 -7.24
C ARG A 31 9.28 -5.27 -6.23
N ASN A 32 9.57 -5.27 -4.93
CA ASN A 32 8.54 -5.27 -3.89
C ASN A 32 7.67 -4.01 -3.97
N VAL A 33 8.26 -2.82 -4.09
CA VAL A 33 7.53 -1.55 -4.21
C VAL A 33 6.72 -1.50 -5.51
N ALA A 34 7.24 -2.03 -6.61
CA ALA A 34 6.51 -2.12 -7.88
C ALA A 34 5.29 -3.04 -7.74
N ARG A 35 5.47 -4.24 -7.18
CA ARG A 35 4.39 -5.21 -6.91
C ARG A 35 3.31 -4.60 -6.03
N ASP A 36 3.69 -3.92 -4.97
CA ASP A 36 2.80 -3.22 -4.06
C ASP A 36 1.91 -2.19 -4.76
N ARG A 37 2.46 -1.43 -5.70
CA ARG A 37 1.71 -0.44 -6.51
C ARG A 37 0.70 -1.15 -7.41
N VAL A 38 1.08 -2.26 -8.02
CA VAL A 38 0.19 -3.07 -8.87
C VAL A 38 -0.96 -3.63 -8.04
N VAL A 39 -0.67 -4.35 -6.94
CA VAL A 39 -1.69 -4.94 -6.07
C VAL A 39 -2.65 -3.87 -5.52
N THR A 40 -2.12 -2.75 -5.04
CA THR A 40 -2.95 -1.65 -4.53
C THR A 40 -3.88 -1.09 -5.60
N ARG A 41 -3.40 -0.93 -6.84
CA ARG A 41 -4.24 -0.48 -7.96
C ARG A 41 -5.29 -1.50 -8.33
N THR A 42 -4.93 -2.78 -8.43
CA THR A 42 -5.86 -3.86 -8.79
C THR A 42 -6.99 -3.96 -7.78
N LEU A 43 -6.67 -3.98 -6.48
CA LEU A 43 -7.68 -4.01 -5.42
C LEU A 43 -8.60 -2.79 -5.47
N ARG A 44 -8.03 -1.58 -5.62
CA ARG A 44 -8.83 -0.35 -5.74
C ARG A 44 -9.74 -0.35 -6.97
N LYS A 45 -9.27 -0.88 -8.10
CA LYS A 45 -10.08 -1.02 -9.32
C LYS A 45 -11.24 -1.99 -9.12
N ALA A 46 -11.02 -3.07 -8.38
CA ALA A 46 -12.05 -4.04 -7.99
C ALA A 46 -12.98 -3.53 -6.86
N GLY A 47 -12.95 -2.23 -6.53
CA GLY A 47 -13.82 -1.64 -5.51
C GLY A 47 -13.35 -1.81 -4.07
N TRP A 48 -12.19 -2.46 -3.84
CA TRP A 48 -11.68 -2.66 -2.50
C TRP A 48 -11.02 -1.40 -1.94
N LYS A 49 -11.32 -1.13 -0.66
CA LYS A 49 -10.61 -0.11 0.10
C LYS A 49 -9.31 -0.68 0.67
N VAL A 50 -8.19 -0.22 0.13
CA VAL A 50 -6.86 -0.65 0.60
C VAL A 50 -6.38 0.25 1.74
N VAL A 51 -6.22 -0.34 2.93
CA VAL A 51 -5.62 0.31 4.11
C VAL A 51 -4.27 -0.34 4.37
N ARG A 52 -3.19 0.44 4.31
CA ARG A 52 -1.83 -0.03 4.61
C ARG A 52 -1.43 0.38 6.02
N ILE A 53 -0.97 -0.61 6.77
CA ILE A 53 -0.48 -0.48 8.14
C ILE A 53 0.97 -0.97 8.15
N TRP A 54 1.85 -0.07 8.54
CA TRP A 54 3.29 -0.34 8.59
C TRP A 54 3.67 -0.93 9.94
N GLU A 55 4.59 -1.88 9.94
CA GLU A 55 5.15 -2.51 11.13
C GLU A 55 5.54 -1.50 12.22
N CYS A 56 6.23 -0.42 11.86
CA CYS A 56 6.66 0.61 12.82
C CYS A 56 5.51 1.41 13.48
N GLN A 57 4.27 1.23 13.01
CA GLN A 57 3.08 1.87 13.55
C GLN A 57 2.38 0.99 14.61
N LEU A 58 2.81 -0.27 14.77
CA LEU A 58 2.20 -1.24 15.68
C LEU A 58 2.79 -1.24 17.09
N THR A 59 3.51 -0.18 17.47
CA THR A 59 3.96 -0.03 18.85
C THR A 59 2.79 0.32 19.78
N PRO A 60 2.84 -0.02 21.07
CA PRO A 60 1.77 0.32 22.02
C PRO A 60 1.40 1.81 21.99
N LYS A 61 2.41 2.69 21.90
CA LYS A 61 2.24 4.15 21.82
C LYS A 61 1.51 4.63 20.55
N ARG A 62 1.45 3.83 19.49
CA ARG A 62 0.91 4.21 18.17
C ARG A 62 -0.34 3.43 17.77
N GLN A 63 -0.64 2.32 18.45
CA GLN A 63 -1.73 1.42 18.12
C GLN A 63 -3.11 2.11 18.11
N ALA A 64 -3.38 3.01 19.06
CA ALA A 64 -4.64 3.77 19.10
C ALA A 64 -4.89 4.56 17.79
N ARG A 65 -3.84 5.17 17.22
CA ARG A 65 -3.92 5.89 15.94
C ARG A 65 -4.18 4.95 14.76
N VAL A 66 -3.59 3.75 14.78
CA VAL A 66 -3.83 2.72 13.76
C VAL A 66 -5.27 2.24 13.82
N LEU A 67 -5.79 1.95 15.01
CA LEU A 67 -7.17 1.54 15.23
C LEU A 67 -8.17 2.60 14.76
N ALA A 68 -7.93 3.88 15.09
CA ALA A 68 -8.77 4.98 14.61
C ALA A 68 -8.80 5.07 13.08
N ARG A 69 -7.65 4.85 12.40
CA ARG A 69 -7.58 4.80 10.93
C ARG A 69 -8.35 3.61 10.35
N ILE A 70 -8.30 2.44 10.99
CA ILE A 70 -9.07 1.26 10.57
C ILE A 70 -10.57 1.52 10.73
N ARG A 71 -11.01 2.00 11.90
CA ARG A 71 -12.43 2.33 12.16
C ARG A 71 -12.97 3.31 11.13
N LYS A 72 -12.28 4.44 10.92
CA LYS A 72 -12.63 5.41 9.86
C LYS A 72 -12.65 4.78 8.46
N ALA A 73 -11.80 3.79 8.21
CA ALA A 73 -11.81 3.10 6.93
C ALA A 73 -13.05 2.22 6.74
N LEU A 74 -13.52 1.58 7.82
CA LEU A 74 -14.73 0.74 7.83
C LEU A 74 -16.02 1.57 7.82
N ASP A 75 -16.06 2.69 8.54
CA ASP A 75 -17.27 3.51 8.72
C ASP A 75 -17.74 4.24 7.46
N GLN A 76 -16.84 4.45 6.49
CA GLN A 76 -17.20 5.01 5.19
C GLN A 76 -17.95 3.95 4.37
N LYS A 77 -19.27 3.86 4.57
CA LYS A 77 -20.20 3.03 3.78
C LYS A 77 -19.85 3.10 2.30
N GLY A 78 -19.80 1.93 1.66
CA GLY A 78 -19.30 1.67 0.31
C GLY A 78 -19.51 2.81 -0.68
N ARG A 79 -18.42 3.52 -1.00
CA ARG A 79 -18.38 4.35 -2.20
C ARG A 79 -18.59 3.42 -3.39
N LYS A 80 -19.71 3.57 -4.10
CA LYS A 80 -20.01 2.81 -5.32
C LYS A 80 -18.75 2.78 -6.20
N PRO A 81 -18.36 1.62 -6.76
CA PRO A 81 -17.26 1.55 -7.72
C PRO A 81 -17.50 2.61 -8.80
N ARG A 82 -16.47 3.41 -9.10
CA ARG A 82 -16.53 4.31 -10.25
C ARG A 82 -16.75 3.42 -11.47
N GLU A 83 -17.94 3.50 -12.07
CA GLU A 83 -18.24 2.89 -13.36
C GLU A 83 -17.11 3.24 -14.33
N SER A 84 -16.43 2.21 -14.81
CA SER A 84 -15.52 2.32 -15.95
C SER A 84 -16.34 2.88 -17.10
N ARG A 85 -16.06 4.13 -17.52
CA ARG A 85 -16.57 4.66 -18.78
C ARG A 85 -16.28 3.61 -19.85
N LYS A 86 -17.34 3.00 -20.40
CA LYS A 86 -17.26 2.28 -21.66
C LYS A 86 -16.74 3.31 -22.66
N VAL A 87 -15.53 3.10 -23.18
CA VAL A 87 -15.10 3.80 -24.39
C VAL A 87 -15.91 3.15 -25.51
N ASN A 88 -17.12 3.66 -25.73
CA ASN A 88 -17.81 3.48 -26.99
C ASN A 88 -17.26 4.57 -27.92
N GLY A 89 -16.60 4.14 -28.98
CA GLY A 89 -16.01 5.00 -29.99
C GLY A 89 -15.68 4.14 -31.20
N GLU A 90 -16.74 3.64 -31.83
CA GLU A 90 -16.73 3.16 -33.21
C GLU A 90 -16.66 4.37 -34.15
N GLN A 91 -16.03 4.17 -35.32
CA GLN A 91 -16.14 4.93 -36.57
C GLN A 91 -15.27 6.20 -36.74
N ALA A 92 -14.16 6.07 -37.46
CA ALA A 92 -14.06 6.41 -38.89
C ALA A 92 -12.77 5.83 -39.49
#